data_AF-A0A1J4L2A2-F1
#
_entry.id   AF-A0A1J4L2A2-F1
#
_cell.length_a   1.000
_cell.length_b   1.000
_cell.length_c   1.000
_cell.angle_alpha   90.00
_cell.angle_beta   90.00
_cell.angle_gamma   90.00
#
_symmetry.space_group_name_H-M   'P 1'
#
loop_
_entity.id
_entity.type
_entity.pdbx_description
1 polymer ?
#
loop_
_entity_poly.entity_id
_entity_poly.type
_entity_poly.pdbx_seq_one_letter_code
_entity_poly.pdbx_strand_id
1 'polypeptide(L)'
;MPMTAPSHQTSEKVDYLQGNFTSFQNVKPVPLGISSDAAPNNMQIHKLQQLQMQMEIMQQEIQNVAQQIQTQPQNQIPESHPAFPAIPANIQQIQMAQSQGHNSIHQSIARSIQTCIPTSVYNHVNVMHPTNYLAVAPPLNFRPSSLSGRFDPLDLIVNPIELSFLPKEIWLVQNVPLRIVLQTFFKARSTKNLRFEHKLWNALSLTKNYPELVSIVGIYWVSHDVIKVHRDLFGSLINVTKPSAALFNNQGSFITHGFIEISKQEALSFGVCSEWVEDVDEYCIRLFRHSSGLLKATSTRSDIYTCRWNK
;
A
#
# COMPACT_ATOMS: atom_id res chain seq x y z
N MET A 1 -50.76 -44.52 7.56
CA MET A 1 -51.22 -44.11 8.90
C MET A 1 -50.02 -43.59 9.69
N PRO A 2 -50.14 -42.44 10.38
CA PRO A 2 -49.02 -41.68 10.94
C PRO A 2 -48.81 -41.95 12.45
N MET A 3 -47.57 -41.89 12.93
CA MET A 3 -47.18 -41.75 14.35
C MET A 3 -45.77 -41.13 14.36
N THR A 4 -45.68 -39.80 14.54
CA THR A 4 -45.28 -39.05 15.77
C THR A 4 -43.77 -38.88 15.98
N ALA A 5 -43.40 -37.60 16.12
CA ALA A 5 -42.06 -37.06 16.42
C ALA A 5 -41.60 -37.38 17.86
N PRO A 6 -40.34 -37.02 18.20
CA PRO A 6 -40.22 -35.98 19.21
C PRO A 6 -39.14 -34.92 18.95
N SER A 7 -39.50 -33.73 19.40
CA SER A 7 -38.73 -32.50 19.58
C SER A 7 -37.82 -32.55 20.81
N HIS A 8 -36.59 -32.02 20.71
CA HIS A 8 -35.89 -31.45 21.85
C HIS A 8 -35.23 -30.12 21.47
N GLN A 9 -35.78 -29.05 22.05
CA GLN A 9 -35.20 -27.72 22.18
C GLN A 9 -34.48 -27.67 23.53
N THR A 10 -33.21 -27.29 23.55
CA THR A 10 -32.51 -26.82 24.76
C THR A 10 -32.21 -25.34 24.59
N SER A 11 -32.89 -24.54 25.40
CA SER A 11 -32.73 -23.09 25.54
C SER A 11 -31.86 -22.85 26.77
N GLU A 12 -30.62 -22.40 26.57
CA GLU A 12 -29.78 -21.90 27.66
C GLU A 12 -30.10 -20.41 27.88
N LYS A 13 -30.72 -20.14 29.04
CA LYS A 13 -30.85 -18.80 29.62
C LYS A 13 -29.49 -18.37 30.17
N VAL A 14 -29.02 -17.22 29.73
CA VAL A 14 -27.89 -16.51 30.34
C VAL A 14 -28.47 -15.47 31.31
N ASP A 15 -28.30 -15.73 32.60
CA ASP A 15 -28.65 -14.80 33.68
C ASP A 15 -27.61 -13.67 33.75
N TYR A 16 -28.05 -12.44 33.54
CA TYR A 16 -27.26 -11.23 33.81
C TYR A 16 -27.38 -10.89 35.30
N LEU A 17 -26.27 -11.06 36.03
CA LEU A 17 -26.12 -10.55 37.40
C LEU A 17 -26.04 -9.02 37.37
N GLN A 18 -27.07 -8.37 37.94
CA GLN A 18 -27.05 -6.96 38.33
C GLN A 18 -26.10 -6.79 39.53
N GLY A 19 -24.91 -6.25 39.28
CA GLY A 19 -23.99 -5.77 40.31
C GLY A 19 -24.37 -4.35 40.74
N ASN A 20 -24.88 -4.23 41.97
CA ASN A 20 -25.10 -2.97 42.68
C ASN A 20 -23.78 -2.21 42.89
N PHE A 21 -23.67 -1.00 42.35
CA PHE A 21 -22.61 -0.04 42.69
C PHE A 21 -23.00 0.69 43.99
N THR A 22 -22.35 0.31 45.09
CA THR A 22 -22.40 1.04 46.35
C THR A 22 -21.49 2.27 46.32
N SER A 23 -21.98 3.31 46.99
CA SER A 23 -21.41 4.64 47.17
C SER A 23 -19.93 4.65 47.58
N PHE A 24 -19.10 5.34 46.81
CA PHE A 24 -17.81 5.83 47.29
C PHE A 24 -18.02 7.07 48.18
N GLN A 25 -17.67 6.91 49.46
CA GLN A 25 -17.57 7.99 50.42
C GLN A 25 -16.36 8.87 50.10
N ASN A 26 -16.65 10.14 49.84
CA ASN A 26 -15.92 11.35 50.22
C ASN A 26 -14.55 11.15 50.90
N VAL A 27 -13.47 11.08 50.10
CA VAL A 27 -12.10 11.20 50.59
C VAL A 27 -11.67 12.67 50.44
N LYS A 28 -11.34 13.30 51.58
CA LYS A 28 -10.80 14.67 51.64
C LYS A 28 -9.52 14.77 50.80
N PRO A 29 -9.36 15.84 49.99
CA PRO A 29 -8.12 16.07 49.26
C PRO A 29 -6.98 16.44 50.23
N VAL A 30 -5.88 15.70 50.11
CA VAL A 30 -4.59 16.02 50.75
C VAL A 30 -3.93 17.14 49.95
N PRO A 31 -3.50 18.26 50.57
CA PRO A 31 -2.80 19.32 49.86
C PRO A 31 -1.37 18.86 49.57
N LEU A 32 -1.08 18.57 48.30
CA LEU A 32 0.29 18.47 47.80
C LEU A 32 0.87 19.88 47.73
N GLY A 33 1.91 20.13 48.53
CA GLY A 33 2.69 21.36 48.49
C GLY A 33 3.33 21.53 47.12
N ILE A 34 2.84 22.50 46.37
CA ILE A 34 3.41 22.91 45.09
C ILE A 34 4.51 23.91 45.41
N SER A 35 5.75 23.51 45.19
CA SER A 35 6.90 24.41 45.13
C SER A 35 6.70 25.36 43.95
N SER A 36 6.34 26.61 44.24
CA SER A 36 6.44 27.72 43.30
C SER A 36 7.92 27.98 43.05
N ASP A 37 8.41 27.66 41.85
CA ASP A 37 9.48 28.39 41.15
C ASP A 37 9.90 27.62 39.90
N ALA A 38 9.07 27.69 38.86
CA ALA A 38 9.50 27.45 37.50
C ALA A 38 8.68 28.37 36.59
N ALA A 39 9.22 29.54 36.30
CA ALA A 39 8.66 30.44 35.31
C ALA A 39 8.50 29.68 33.98
N PRO A 40 7.31 29.67 33.37
CA PRO A 40 7.10 28.99 32.10
C PRO A 40 8.01 29.61 31.05
N ASN A 41 8.83 28.76 30.43
CA ASN A 41 9.84 29.12 29.45
C ASN A 41 9.16 29.87 28.30
N ASN A 42 9.45 31.17 28.13
CA ASN A 42 8.81 32.09 27.16
C ASN A 42 8.74 31.51 25.73
N MET A 43 9.65 30.61 25.37
CA MET A 43 9.68 29.93 24.08
C MET A 43 8.48 28.98 23.85
N GLN A 44 7.91 28.39 24.91
CA GLN A 44 6.71 27.55 24.79
C GLN A 44 5.44 28.38 24.55
N ILE A 45 5.35 29.55 25.18
CA ILE A 45 4.21 30.46 24.99
C ILE A 45 4.16 30.94 23.53
N HIS A 46 5.31 31.30 22.95
CA HIS A 46 5.38 31.74 21.55
C HIS A 46 5.03 30.61 20.56
N LYS A 47 5.48 29.38 20.82
CA LYS A 47 5.11 28.21 19.99
C LYS A 47 3.61 27.92 20.04
N LEU A 48 3.00 28.04 21.23
CA LEU A 48 1.56 27.81 21.39
C LEU A 48 0.73 28.88 20.67
N GLN A 49 1.14 30.15 20.75
CA GLN A 49 0.51 31.24 19.99
C GLN A 49 0.62 31.05 18.48
N GLN A 50 1.78 30.58 18.00
CA GLN A 50 1.97 30.31 16.56
C GLN A 50 1.08 29.16 16.05
N LEU A 51 0.93 28.09 16.84
CA LEU A 51 0.02 26.98 16.52
C LEU A 51 -1.45 27.42 16.53
N GLN A 52 -1.82 28.28 17.47
CA GLN A 52 -3.18 28.80 17.56
C GLN A 52 -3.54 29.67 16.34
N MET A 53 -2.62 30.54 15.92
CA MET A 53 -2.78 31.34 14.70
C MET A 53 -2.87 30.48 13.44
N GLN A 54 -2.09 29.39 13.34
CA GLN A 54 -2.18 28.46 12.20
C GLN A 54 -3.53 27.72 12.14
N MET A 55 -4.09 27.33 13.28
CA MET A 55 -5.44 26.75 13.32
C MET A 55 -6.50 27.74 12.84
N GLU A 56 -6.38 29.01 13.22
CA GLU A 56 -7.34 30.05 12.87
C GLU A 56 -7.33 30.34 11.36
N ILE A 57 -6.15 30.41 10.75
CA ILE A 57 -5.98 30.53 9.29
C ILE A 57 -6.64 29.34 8.58
N MET A 58 -6.41 28.11 9.07
CA MET A 58 -6.97 26.90 8.47
C MET A 58 -8.51 26.87 8.56
N GLN A 59 -9.09 27.33 9.68
CA GLN A 59 -10.54 27.41 9.82
C GLN A 59 -11.15 28.44 8.87
N GLN A 60 -10.48 29.58 8.67
CA GLN A 60 -10.91 30.61 7.72
C GLN A 60 -10.90 30.10 6.27
N GLU A 61 -9.87 29.34 5.88
CA GLU A 61 -9.80 28.73 4.55
C GLU A 61 -10.94 27.73 4.31
N ILE A 62 -11.26 26.91 5.31
CA ILE A 62 -12.38 25.96 5.24
C ILE A 62 -13.71 26.70 5.05
N GLN A 63 -13.95 27.80 5.77
CA GLN A 63 -15.15 28.63 5.60
C GLN A 63 -15.22 29.28 4.22
N ASN A 64 -14.10 29.78 3.70
CA ASN A 64 -14.05 30.39 2.37
C ASN A 64 -14.38 29.37 1.25
N VAL A 65 -13.88 28.13 1.36
CA VAL A 65 -14.22 27.05 0.41
C VAL A 65 -15.70 26.69 0.50
N ALA A 66 -16.26 26.61 1.72
CA ALA A 66 -17.68 26.32 1.91
C ALA A 66 -18.59 27.39 1.26
N GLN A 67 -18.22 28.66 1.33
CA GLN A 67 -18.96 29.75 0.68
C GLN A 67 -18.89 29.70 -0.85
N GLN A 68 -17.76 29.31 -1.43
CA GLN A 68 -17.62 29.17 -2.89
C GLN A 68 -18.49 28.05 -3.48
N ILE A 69 -18.79 27.01 -2.70
CA ILE A 69 -19.65 25.90 -3.16
C ILE A 69 -21.13 26.34 -3.24
N GLN A 70 -21.56 27.33 -2.46
CA GLN A 70 -22.95 27.83 -2.46
C GLN A 70 -23.26 28.81 -3.61
N THR A 71 -22.26 29.34 -4.32
CA THR A 71 -22.48 30.35 -5.37
C THR A 71 -22.47 29.81 -6.80
N GLN A 72 -22.51 28.49 -7.02
CA GLN A 72 -22.73 27.98 -8.39
C GLN A 72 -24.21 28.12 -8.78
N PRO A 73 -24.55 28.91 -9.81
CA PRO A 73 -25.91 28.98 -10.31
C PRO A 73 -26.31 27.64 -10.93
N GLN A 74 -27.43 27.08 -10.48
CA GLN A 74 -28.08 25.96 -11.15
C GLN A 74 -28.47 26.39 -12.57
N ASN A 75 -27.69 25.96 -13.56
CA ASN A 75 -28.07 26.09 -14.95
C ASN A 75 -29.33 25.25 -15.21
N GLN A 76 -30.36 25.94 -15.67
CA GLN A 76 -31.64 25.38 -16.09
C GLN A 76 -31.42 24.43 -17.27
N ILE A 77 -31.93 23.20 -17.13
CA ILE A 77 -32.01 22.20 -18.19
C ILE A 77 -33.22 22.56 -19.06
N PRO A 78 -33.10 22.71 -20.40
CA PRO A 78 -34.27 22.90 -21.26
C PRO A 78 -34.99 21.56 -21.44
N GLU A 79 -36.26 21.52 -21.04
CA GLU A 79 -37.20 20.46 -21.42
C GLU A 79 -37.49 20.52 -22.93
N SER A 80 -37.14 19.47 -23.66
CA SER A 80 -37.79 19.14 -24.93
C SER A 80 -37.81 17.63 -25.14
N HIS A 81 -38.96 17.03 -24.83
CA HIS A 81 -39.32 15.66 -25.19
C HIS A 81 -39.62 15.54 -26.70
N PRO A 82 -39.30 14.39 -27.31
CA PRO A 82 -40.22 13.76 -28.26
C PRO A 82 -40.69 12.40 -27.74
N ALA A 83 -41.96 12.11 -28.01
CA ALA A 83 -42.70 10.93 -27.62
C ALA A 83 -42.14 9.64 -28.24
N PHE A 84 -42.08 8.57 -27.44
CA PHE A 84 -41.94 7.19 -27.92
C PHE A 84 -43.28 6.44 -27.77
N PRO A 85 -43.65 5.56 -28.72
CA PRO A 85 -44.92 4.85 -28.69
C PRO A 85 -44.88 3.61 -27.79
N ALA A 86 -46.09 3.23 -27.38
CA ALA A 86 -46.41 2.17 -26.43
C ALA A 86 -45.94 0.76 -26.84
N ILE A 87 -45.48 0.00 -25.84
CA ILE A 87 -45.29 -1.45 -25.90
C ILE A 87 -46.52 -2.10 -25.23
N PRO A 88 -47.26 -3.00 -25.90
CA PRO A 88 -48.37 -3.70 -25.27
C PRO A 88 -47.90 -4.88 -24.43
N ALA A 89 -48.53 -5.02 -23.27
CA ALA A 89 -48.45 -6.19 -22.41
C ALA A 89 -49.19 -7.38 -23.04
N ASN A 90 -48.59 -8.57 -22.99
CA ASN A 90 -49.38 -9.80 -22.98
C ASN A 90 -48.66 -10.91 -22.20
N ILE A 91 -49.28 -11.31 -21.10
CA ILE A 91 -48.94 -12.47 -20.26
C ILE A 91 -50.13 -13.43 -20.36
N GLN A 92 -49.88 -14.68 -20.75
CA GLN A 92 -50.64 -15.95 -20.58
C GLN A 92 -50.10 -16.91 -21.68
N GLN A 93 -49.74 -18.19 -21.52
CA GLN A 93 -50.22 -19.37 -20.77
C GLN A 93 -49.11 -20.48 -20.92
N ILE A 94 -48.78 -21.26 -19.88
CA ILE A 94 -49.16 -22.68 -19.61
C ILE A 94 -48.67 -23.75 -20.62
N GLN A 95 -47.77 -24.61 -20.10
CA GLN A 95 -47.53 -26.06 -20.30
C GLN A 95 -47.48 -26.70 -21.71
N MET A 96 -46.45 -27.52 -21.98
CA MET A 96 -46.51 -29.01 -21.98
C MET A 96 -45.30 -29.68 -22.68
N ALA A 97 -44.81 -30.73 -22.01
CA ALA A 97 -44.38 -32.04 -22.53
C ALA A 97 -43.24 -32.21 -23.55
N GLN A 98 -42.25 -33.03 -23.12
CA GLN A 98 -41.64 -34.18 -23.83
C GLN A 98 -40.80 -33.83 -25.09
N SER A 99 -39.75 -34.54 -25.53
CA SER A 99 -39.25 -35.90 -25.34
C SER A 99 -37.84 -35.98 -25.97
N GLN A 100 -36.99 -36.80 -25.37
CA GLN A 100 -36.01 -37.73 -25.96
C GLN A 100 -35.06 -37.31 -27.10
N GLY A 101 -33.77 -37.69 -26.91
CA GLY A 101 -33.13 -38.55 -27.91
C GLY A 101 -31.66 -38.28 -28.25
N HIS A 102 -30.78 -39.19 -27.79
CA HIS A 102 -29.67 -39.84 -28.53
C HIS A 102 -28.56 -38.95 -29.16
N ASN A 103 -27.32 -38.99 -28.67
CA ASN A 103 -26.26 -40.00 -28.82
C ASN A 103 -25.29 -39.77 -30.01
N SER A 104 -24.01 -39.83 -29.64
CA SER A 104 -22.87 -40.44 -30.35
C SER A 104 -21.97 -39.64 -31.31
N ILE A 105 -20.71 -39.52 -30.86
CA ILE A 105 -19.47 -40.11 -31.45
C ILE A 105 -19.13 -39.76 -32.91
N HIS A 106 -17.99 -39.08 -33.09
CA HIS A 106 -16.94 -39.35 -34.09
C HIS A 106 -15.68 -38.55 -33.70
N GLN A 107 -14.66 -39.15 -33.06
CA GLN A 107 -13.46 -39.78 -33.64
C GLN A 107 -12.67 -38.97 -34.69
N SER A 108 -11.44 -38.67 -34.29
CA SER A 108 -10.17 -38.81 -35.04
C SER A 108 -9.83 -37.80 -36.13
N ILE A 109 -8.68 -37.13 -35.98
CA ILE A 109 -7.56 -37.15 -36.93
C ILE A 109 -6.28 -36.73 -36.19
N ALA A 110 -5.35 -37.67 -36.10
CA ALA A 110 -3.94 -37.43 -35.85
C ALA A 110 -3.24 -37.13 -37.17
N ARG A 111 -2.32 -36.17 -37.20
CA ARG A 111 -1.18 -36.17 -38.15
C ARG A 111 0.08 -35.64 -37.49
N SER A 112 1.03 -36.55 -37.38
CA SER A 112 2.46 -36.36 -37.17
C SER A 112 3.06 -35.44 -38.24
N ILE A 113 3.94 -34.51 -37.83
CA ILE A 113 5.15 -34.19 -38.58
C ILE A 113 6.28 -34.03 -37.57
N GLN A 114 7.20 -34.98 -37.65
CA GLN A 114 8.55 -34.92 -37.12
C GLN A 114 9.43 -34.38 -38.24
N THR A 115 10.35 -33.45 -37.97
CA THR A 115 11.68 -33.40 -38.61
C THR A 115 12.55 -32.24 -38.10
N CYS A 116 13.81 -32.62 -37.83
CA CYS A 116 15.05 -31.87 -38.06
C CYS A 116 15.47 -30.75 -37.10
N ILE A 117 16.45 -31.13 -36.26
CA ILE A 117 17.53 -30.30 -35.72
C ILE A 117 18.36 -29.73 -36.90
N PRO A 118 18.87 -28.50 -36.78
CA PRO A 118 20.30 -28.32 -37.00
C PRO A 118 20.99 -27.51 -35.90
N THR A 119 22.08 -28.11 -35.42
CA THR A 119 23.19 -27.52 -34.68
C THR A 119 23.78 -26.34 -35.47
N SER A 120 23.89 -25.15 -34.88
CA SER A 120 24.89 -24.14 -35.31
C SER A 120 25.01 -22.98 -34.32
N VAL A 121 26.20 -22.87 -33.74
CA VAL A 121 26.92 -21.63 -33.37
C VAL A 121 26.19 -20.66 -32.43
N TYR A 122 26.34 -20.88 -31.12
CA TYR A 122 26.26 -19.78 -30.16
C TYR A 122 27.54 -18.94 -30.27
N ASN A 123 27.40 -17.75 -30.84
CA ASN A 123 28.40 -16.69 -30.74
C ASN A 123 28.60 -16.36 -29.25
N HIS A 124 29.82 -16.61 -28.79
CA HIS A 124 30.32 -16.15 -27.51
C HIS A 124 30.52 -14.63 -27.60
N VAL A 125 29.45 -13.87 -27.41
CA VAL A 125 29.57 -12.43 -27.22
C VAL A 125 30.12 -12.23 -25.82
N ASN A 126 31.39 -11.83 -25.74
CA ASN A 126 31.98 -11.24 -24.54
C ASN A 126 31.17 -9.99 -24.18
N VAL A 127 30.13 -10.18 -23.36
CA VAL A 127 29.47 -9.07 -22.68
C VAL A 127 30.45 -8.62 -21.61
N MET A 128 31.21 -7.57 -21.93
CA MET A 128 31.87 -6.72 -20.96
C MET A 128 30.84 -6.34 -19.89
N HIS A 129 30.93 -6.97 -18.72
CA HIS A 129 30.21 -6.53 -17.54
C HIS A 129 30.79 -5.19 -17.09
N PRO A 130 30.03 -4.09 -17.10
CA PRO A 130 30.41 -2.92 -16.34
C PRO A 130 30.27 -3.30 -14.86
N THR A 131 31.39 -3.61 -14.23
CA THR A 131 31.51 -3.81 -12.79
C THR A 131 31.31 -2.45 -12.11
N ASN A 132 30.05 -2.06 -11.94
CA ASN A 132 29.63 -0.96 -11.08
C ASN A 132 28.31 -1.33 -10.43
N TYR A 133 28.29 -2.51 -9.80
CA TYR A 133 27.28 -2.80 -8.81
C TYR A 133 27.59 -1.92 -7.61
N LEU A 134 26.72 -0.94 -7.36
CA LEU A 134 26.49 -0.38 -6.04
C LEU A 134 26.02 -1.52 -5.14
N ALA A 135 26.94 -2.43 -4.80
CA ALA A 135 26.74 -3.49 -3.84
C ALA A 135 26.72 -2.82 -2.46
N VAL A 136 25.61 -2.17 -2.14
CA VAL A 136 25.13 -2.13 -0.76
C VAL A 136 25.17 -3.58 -0.30
N ALA A 137 25.79 -3.93 0.83
CA ALA A 137 25.84 -5.32 1.28
C ALA A 137 24.41 -5.90 1.47
N PRO A 138 24.19 -7.21 1.29
CA PRO A 138 22.87 -7.81 1.53
C PRO A 138 22.43 -7.50 2.97
N PRO A 139 21.26 -6.88 3.18
CA PRO A 139 20.80 -6.54 4.53
C PRO A 139 20.40 -7.77 5.37
N LEU A 140 20.62 -8.99 4.87
CA LEU A 140 20.10 -10.21 5.50
C LEU A 140 21.06 -10.88 6.49
N ASN A 141 22.28 -10.36 6.65
CA ASN A 141 23.11 -10.63 7.82
C ASN A 141 23.08 -9.49 8.85
N PHE A 142 22.00 -8.69 8.88
CA PHE A 142 21.67 -7.88 10.05
C PHE A 142 21.15 -8.81 11.15
N ARG A 143 22.04 -9.66 11.67
CA ARG A 143 21.98 -10.05 13.07
C ARG A 143 21.85 -8.72 13.82
N PRO A 144 20.83 -8.48 14.65
CA PRO A 144 20.80 -7.30 15.49
C PRO A 144 22.03 -7.43 16.40
N SER A 145 23.16 -6.89 15.94
CA SER A 145 24.28 -6.56 16.78
C SER A 145 23.62 -5.68 17.81
N SER A 146 23.51 -6.20 19.02
CA SER A 146 22.92 -5.52 20.16
C SER A 146 23.54 -4.13 20.21
N LEU A 147 22.85 -3.14 19.63
CA LEU A 147 23.10 -1.75 19.89
C LEU A 147 22.81 -1.64 21.37
N SER A 148 23.90 -1.71 22.14
CA SER A 148 23.97 -1.66 23.59
C SER A 148 23.68 -0.24 24.06
N GLY A 149 22.56 0.30 23.58
CA GLY A 149 22.02 1.63 23.79
C GLY A 149 20.62 1.64 23.16
N ARG A 150 19.60 1.94 23.98
CA ARG A 150 18.16 1.89 23.69
C ARG A 150 17.68 2.85 22.58
N PHE A 151 18.30 2.85 21.40
CA PHE A 151 17.87 3.70 20.29
C PHE A 151 16.74 2.98 19.54
N ASP A 152 15.51 3.49 19.66
CA ASP A 152 14.40 3.06 18.81
C ASP A 152 14.70 3.56 17.37
N PRO A 153 14.77 2.69 16.35
CA PRO A 153 14.97 3.11 14.97
C PRO A 153 13.95 4.17 14.49
N LEU A 154 12.77 4.22 15.12
CA LEU A 154 11.74 5.21 14.82
C LEU A 154 12.08 6.63 15.30
N ASP A 155 13.05 6.77 16.20
CA ASP A 155 13.57 8.05 16.70
C ASP A 155 14.74 8.57 15.84
N LEU A 156 15.14 7.83 14.80
CA LEU A 156 16.06 8.30 13.78
C LEU A 156 15.57 9.62 13.17
N ILE A 157 16.44 10.62 13.11
CA ILE A 157 16.15 11.87 12.41
C ILE A 157 16.54 11.69 10.95
N VAL A 158 15.57 11.89 10.05
CA VAL A 158 15.79 11.85 8.60
C VAL A 158 15.66 13.24 8.01
N ASN A 159 16.32 13.45 6.87
CA ASN A 159 16.20 14.65 6.06
C ASN A 159 15.47 14.36 4.74
N PRO A 160 14.13 14.56 4.68
CA PRO A 160 13.35 14.31 3.47
C PRO A 160 13.83 15.09 2.25
N ILE A 161 14.43 16.27 2.45
CA ILE A 161 14.91 17.13 1.36
C ILE A 161 16.17 16.53 0.74
N GLU A 162 17.15 16.13 1.55
CA GLU A 162 18.37 15.45 1.09
C GLU A 162 18.05 14.10 0.45
N LEU A 163 17.10 13.36 1.02
CA LEU A 163 16.60 12.10 0.46
C LEU A 163 15.76 12.28 -0.81
N SER A 164 15.56 13.52 -1.28
CA SER A 164 14.79 13.82 -2.48
C SER A 164 13.37 13.24 -2.44
N PHE A 165 12.73 13.32 -1.28
CA PHE A 165 11.36 12.85 -1.11
C PHE A 165 10.38 13.65 -1.96
N LEU A 166 9.32 12.95 -2.37
CA LEU A 166 8.19 13.46 -3.12
C LEU A 166 6.92 13.46 -2.28
N PRO A 167 5.94 14.33 -2.58
CA PRO A 167 6.08 15.52 -3.42
C PRO A 167 6.95 16.56 -2.69
N LYS A 168 7.73 17.36 -3.43
CA LYS A 168 8.72 18.28 -2.81
C LYS A 168 8.04 19.31 -1.90
N GLU A 169 6.82 19.71 -2.24
CA GLU A 169 6.08 20.83 -1.67
C GLU A 169 5.70 20.62 -0.20
N ILE A 170 5.59 19.36 0.26
CA ILE A 170 5.22 19.05 1.65
C ILE A 170 6.44 18.87 2.57
N TRP A 171 7.64 18.75 1.99
CA TRP A 171 8.88 18.51 2.74
C TRP A 171 9.65 19.82 2.92
N LEU A 172 9.19 20.64 3.87
CA LEU A 172 9.76 21.96 4.16
C LEU A 172 10.83 21.92 5.28
N VAL A 173 10.85 20.86 6.07
CA VAL A 173 11.72 20.70 7.24
C VAL A 173 12.80 19.67 6.96
N GLN A 174 14.05 20.02 7.25
CA GLN A 174 15.22 19.18 7.01
C GLN A 174 15.45 18.10 8.08
N ASN A 175 14.94 18.28 9.29
CA ASN A 175 15.16 17.32 10.38
C ASN A 175 13.80 16.85 10.90
N VAL A 176 13.38 15.68 10.46
CA VAL A 176 12.08 15.10 10.81
C VAL A 176 12.31 13.73 11.45
N PRO A 177 11.78 13.45 12.65
CA PRO A 177 11.82 12.11 13.20
C PRO A 177 11.12 11.12 12.26
N LEU A 178 11.73 9.94 12.05
CA LEU A 178 11.21 8.91 11.16
C LEU A 178 9.77 8.55 11.53
N ARG A 179 9.46 8.41 12.82
CA ARG A 179 8.09 8.21 13.33
C ARG A 179 7.07 9.16 12.73
N ILE A 180 7.41 10.45 12.63
CA ILE A 180 6.52 11.48 12.08
C ILE A 180 6.34 11.24 10.58
N VAL A 181 7.41 11.00 9.83
CA VAL A 181 7.34 10.66 8.39
C VAL A 181 6.44 9.44 8.16
N LEU A 182 6.60 8.38 8.96
CA LEU A 182 5.79 7.18 8.83
C LEU A 182 4.31 7.47 9.10
N GLN A 183 4.00 8.21 10.15
CA GLN A 183 2.62 8.50 10.56
C GLN A 183 1.91 9.49 9.63
N THR A 184 2.57 10.57 9.23
CA THR A 184 1.92 11.67 8.50
C THR A 184 1.93 11.48 6.99
N PHE A 185 2.89 10.72 6.45
CA PHE A 185 3.02 10.51 5.00
C PHE A 185 2.71 9.08 4.59
N PHE A 186 3.43 8.09 5.13
CA PHE A 186 3.28 6.71 4.67
C PHE A 186 1.92 6.13 5.05
N LYS A 187 1.49 6.31 6.30
CA LYS A 187 0.20 5.79 6.79
C LYS A 187 -1.02 6.63 6.40
N ALA A 188 -0.80 7.84 5.88
CA ALA A 188 -1.89 8.70 5.44
C ALA A 188 -2.60 8.12 4.20
N ARG A 189 -3.89 8.38 4.06
CA ARG A 189 -4.68 7.92 2.90
C ARG A 189 -4.11 8.51 1.61
N SER A 190 -4.14 7.71 0.54
CA SER A 190 -3.73 8.18 -0.79
C SER A 190 -4.56 9.36 -1.27
N THR A 191 -3.89 10.43 -1.68
CA THR A 191 -4.46 11.64 -2.28
C THR A 191 -3.57 12.08 -3.46
N LYS A 192 -3.90 13.16 -4.17
CA LYS A 192 -3.06 13.71 -5.25
C LYS A 192 -1.61 13.97 -4.81
N ASN A 193 -1.40 14.36 -3.56
CA ASN A 193 -0.08 14.64 -3.01
C ASN A 193 0.55 13.39 -2.36
N LEU A 194 -0.25 12.41 -1.95
CA LEU A 194 0.19 11.22 -1.22
C LEU A 194 -0.01 9.92 -2.04
N ARG A 195 0.23 10.00 -3.35
CA ARG A 195 0.01 8.90 -4.28
C ARG A 195 0.97 7.74 -4.02
N PHE A 196 0.62 6.56 -4.52
CA PHE A 196 1.39 5.33 -4.30
C PHE A 196 2.83 5.46 -4.81
N GLU A 197 3.02 6.02 -6.00
CA GLU A 197 4.34 6.27 -6.60
C GLU A 197 5.23 7.16 -5.74
N HIS A 198 4.67 8.16 -5.04
CA HIS A 198 5.45 8.98 -4.13
C HIS A 198 5.88 8.17 -2.90
N LYS A 199 4.98 7.34 -2.35
CA LYS A 199 5.31 6.44 -1.23
C LYS A 199 6.37 5.42 -1.62
N LEU A 200 6.22 4.81 -2.78
CA LEU A 200 7.17 3.85 -3.31
C LEU A 200 8.56 4.50 -3.48
N TRP A 201 8.62 5.66 -4.14
CA TRP A 201 9.86 6.41 -4.33
C TRP A 201 10.54 6.78 -3.01
N ASN A 202 9.78 7.31 -2.05
CA ASN A 202 10.32 7.72 -0.76
C ASN A 202 10.80 6.52 0.05
N ALA A 203 10.08 5.39 0.02
CA ALA A 203 10.48 4.17 0.70
C ALA A 203 11.80 3.62 0.14
N LEU A 204 11.94 3.57 -1.19
CA LEU A 204 13.16 3.14 -1.86
C LEU A 204 14.33 4.11 -1.60
N SER A 205 14.07 5.42 -1.59
CA SER A 205 15.07 6.43 -1.26
C SER A 205 15.53 6.30 0.19
N LEU A 206 14.59 5.99 1.09
CA LEU A 206 14.86 5.77 2.51
C LEU A 206 15.75 4.54 2.72
N THR A 207 15.38 3.37 2.18
CA THR A 207 16.16 2.13 2.37
C THR A 207 17.46 2.09 1.60
N LYS A 208 17.59 2.89 0.54
CA LYS A 208 18.87 3.10 -0.15
C LYS A 208 19.89 3.84 0.73
N ASN A 209 19.44 4.79 1.55
CA ASN A 209 20.33 5.60 2.41
C ASN A 209 20.44 5.03 3.83
N TYR A 210 19.44 4.28 4.28
CA TYR A 210 19.37 3.66 5.62
C TYR A 210 18.99 2.18 5.49
N PRO A 211 19.94 1.30 5.13
CA PRO A 211 19.67 -0.12 4.91
C PRO A 211 19.09 -0.85 6.14
N GLU A 212 19.40 -0.38 7.35
CA GLU A 212 18.86 -0.92 8.61
C GLU A 212 17.33 -0.79 8.70
N LEU A 213 16.73 0.16 7.97
CA LEU A 213 15.29 0.37 7.94
C LEU A 213 14.55 -0.62 7.04
N VAL A 214 15.24 -1.48 6.29
CA VAL A 214 14.59 -2.51 5.45
C VAL A 214 13.65 -3.38 6.27
N SER A 215 14.02 -3.71 7.52
CA SER A 215 13.20 -4.50 8.44
C SER A 215 11.89 -3.81 8.88
N ILE A 216 11.78 -2.50 8.70
CA ILE A 216 10.61 -1.68 9.06
C ILE A 216 9.83 -1.27 7.81
N VAL A 217 10.54 -0.92 6.75
CA VAL A 217 9.99 -0.37 5.49
C VAL A 217 9.54 -1.49 4.55
N GLY A 218 10.28 -2.61 4.51
CA GLY A 218 9.90 -3.79 3.74
C GLY A 218 10.10 -3.69 2.23
N ILE A 219 10.87 -2.72 1.73
CA ILE A 219 11.12 -2.59 0.29
C ILE A 219 12.49 -2.00 0.00
N TYR A 220 13.20 -2.56 -0.99
CA TYR A 220 14.53 -2.10 -1.39
C TYR A 220 14.93 -2.61 -2.78
N TRP A 221 15.99 -2.03 -3.33
CA TRP A 221 16.61 -2.45 -4.59
C TRP A 221 17.50 -3.68 -4.39
N VAL A 222 17.31 -4.72 -5.19
CA VAL A 222 18.23 -5.88 -5.26
C VAL A 222 19.13 -5.83 -6.51
N SER A 223 18.78 -4.97 -7.46
CA SER A 223 19.61 -4.61 -8.62
C SER A 223 19.29 -3.18 -9.09
N HIS A 224 19.79 -2.80 -10.26
CA HIS A 224 19.51 -1.52 -10.89
C HIS A 224 18.02 -1.30 -11.21
N ASP A 225 17.28 -2.36 -11.53
CA ASP A 225 15.92 -2.31 -12.06
C ASP A 225 14.95 -3.30 -11.39
N VAL A 226 15.43 -4.10 -10.43
CA VAL A 226 14.63 -5.03 -9.64
C VAL A 226 14.52 -4.55 -8.20
N ILE A 227 13.29 -4.46 -7.72
CA ILE A 227 12.96 -4.22 -6.32
C ILE A 227 12.45 -5.51 -5.66
N LYS A 228 12.79 -5.68 -4.39
CA LYS A 228 12.23 -6.72 -3.53
C LYS A 228 11.29 -6.12 -2.51
N VAL A 229 10.12 -6.74 -2.33
CA VAL A 229 9.03 -6.23 -1.51
C VAL A 229 8.56 -7.31 -0.55
N HIS A 230 8.63 -7.01 0.74
CA HIS A 230 8.01 -7.78 1.80
C HIS A 230 6.58 -7.28 2.03
N ARG A 231 5.61 -8.14 1.73
CA ARG A 231 4.17 -7.87 1.74
C ARG A 231 3.69 -7.17 3.00
N ASP A 232 3.95 -7.80 4.15
CA ASP A 232 3.33 -7.37 5.41
C ASP A 232 4.01 -6.11 5.98
N LEU A 233 5.33 -6.01 5.87
CA LEU A 233 6.08 -4.81 6.26
C LEU A 233 5.69 -3.60 5.42
N PHE A 234 5.74 -3.72 4.09
CA PHE A 234 5.38 -2.61 3.21
C PHE A 234 3.88 -2.29 3.28
N GLY A 235 3.02 -3.31 3.42
CA GLY A 235 1.60 -3.13 3.65
C GLY A 235 1.28 -2.39 4.95
N SER A 236 1.99 -2.70 6.03
CA SER A 236 1.89 -2.00 7.32
C SER A 236 2.39 -0.56 7.23
N LEU A 237 3.51 -0.34 6.52
CA LEU A 237 4.07 0.99 6.27
C LEU A 237 3.02 1.92 5.63
N ILE A 238 2.35 1.46 4.57
CA ILE A 238 1.36 2.26 3.84
C ILE A 238 -0.07 2.15 4.36
N ASN A 239 -0.26 1.46 5.50
CA ASN A 239 -1.53 1.28 6.21
C ASN A 239 -2.65 0.63 5.38
N VAL A 240 -2.37 -0.51 4.74
CA VAL A 240 -3.38 -1.31 4.01
C VAL A 240 -3.81 -2.54 4.81
N THR A 241 -5.12 -2.75 4.92
CA THR A 241 -5.71 -3.86 5.73
C THR A 241 -5.53 -5.24 5.11
N LYS A 242 -5.50 -5.31 3.77
CA LYS A 242 -5.31 -6.56 3.01
C LYS A 242 -4.11 -6.41 2.07
N PRO A 243 -2.86 -6.45 2.59
CA PRO A 243 -1.66 -6.16 1.81
C PRO A 243 -1.57 -6.95 0.50
N SER A 244 -1.85 -8.25 0.52
CA SER A 244 -1.81 -9.09 -0.69
C SER A 244 -2.71 -8.55 -1.81
N ALA A 245 -3.97 -8.23 -1.48
CA ALA A 245 -4.93 -7.75 -2.46
C ALA A 245 -4.64 -6.30 -2.90
N ALA A 246 -4.22 -5.45 -1.97
CA ALA A 246 -3.94 -4.04 -2.22
C ALA A 246 -2.65 -3.81 -3.02
N LEU A 247 -1.66 -4.71 -2.90
CA LEU A 247 -0.35 -4.57 -3.52
C LEU A 247 -0.22 -5.41 -4.80
N PHE A 248 -0.60 -6.70 -4.75
CA PHE A 248 -0.13 -7.70 -5.72
C PHE A 248 -1.19 -8.28 -6.65
N ASN A 249 -2.49 -8.08 -6.39
CA ASN A 249 -3.52 -8.52 -7.33
C ASN A 249 -3.46 -7.73 -8.64
N ASN A 250 -4.22 -8.16 -9.66
CA ASN A 250 -4.34 -7.44 -10.95
C ASN A 250 -4.83 -5.99 -10.82
N GLN A 251 -5.55 -5.67 -9.72
CA GLN A 251 -5.99 -4.33 -9.35
C GLN A 251 -5.15 -3.72 -8.21
N GLY A 252 -4.07 -4.39 -7.83
CA GLY A 252 -3.13 -3.98 -6.82
C GLY A 252 -2.23 -2.86 -7.28
N SER A 253 -1.62 -2.17 -6.33
CA SER A 253 -0.84 -0.96 -6.57
C SER A 253 0.35 -1.22 -7.50
N PHE A 254 1.07 -2.34 -7.37
CA PHE A 254 2.20 -2.62 -8.26
C PHE A 254 1.75 -2.82 -9.71
N ILE A 255 0.76 -3.68 -9.95
CA ILE A 255 0.31 -4.01 -11.31
C ILE A 255 -0.30 -2.80 -12.01
N THR A 256 -1.15 -2.04 -11.29
CA THR A 256 -1.74 -0.79 -11.81
C THR A 256 -0.68 0.29 -12.05
N HIS A 257 0.46 0.25 -11.35
CA HIS A 257 1.56 1.19 -11.59
C HIS A 257 2.63 0.60 -12.53
N GLY A 258 2.24 -0.30 -13.43
CA GLY A 258 3.11 -0.74 -14.53
C GLY A 258 4.26 -1.66 -14.11
N PHE A 259 4.24 -2.18 -12.90
CA PHE A 259 5.18 -3.21 -12.47
C PHE A 259 4.73 -4.58 -12.96
N ILE A 260 5.71 -5.42 -13.28
CA ILE A 260 5.53 -6.84 -13.50
C ILE A 260 6.27 -7.59 -12.40
N GLU A 261 5.60 -8.61 -11.86
CA GLU A 261 6.22 -9.55 -10.95
C GLU A 261 7.18 -10.45 -11.75
N ILE A 262 8.34 -10.75 -11.17
CA ILE A 262 9.30 -11.68 -11.74
C ILE A 262 9.65 -12.77 -10.73
N SER A 263 9.86 -13.97 -11.24
CA SER A 263 10.32 -15.11 -10.44
C SER A 263 11.76 -14.94 -9.97
N LYS A 264 12.14 -15.73 -8.96
CA LYS A 264 13.53 -15.82 -8.50
C LYS A 264 14.48 -16.19 -9.65
N GLN A 265 14.08 -17.12 -10.52
CA GLN A 265 14.89 -17.58 -11.65
C GLN A 265 15.08 -16.49 -12.71
N GLU A 266 14.06 -15.70 -12.99
CA GLU A 266 14.17 -14.54 -13.89
C GLU A 266 15.10 -13.47 -13.31
N ALA A 267 15.03 -13.20 -12.01
CA ALA A 267 15.95 -12.26 -11.38
C ALA A 267 17.42 -12.71 -11.51
N LEU A 268 17.70 -14.00 -11.28
CA LEU A 268 19.03 -14.56 -11.47
C LEU A 268 19.51 -14.43 -12.93
N SER A 269 18.62 -14.63 -13.92
CA SER A 269 18.98 -14.48 -15.33
C SER A 269 19.24 -13.02 -15.74
N PHE A 270 18.68 -12.06 -15.02
CA PHE A 270 19.02 -10.63 -15.15
C PHE A 270 20.30 -10.23 -14.39
N GLY A 271 21.00 -11.19 -13.76
CA GLY A 271 22.25 -10.94 -13.04
C GLY A 271 22.06 -10.42 -11.61
N VAL A 272 20.89 -10.65 -11.01
CA VAL A 272 20.71 -10.44 -9.56
C VAL A 272 21.50 -11.52 -8.81
N CYS A 273 22.27 -11.10 -7.81
CA CYS A 273 23.08 -11.98 -6.97
C CYS A 273 22.19 -12.91 -6.13
N SER A 274 22.51 -14.20 -6.08
CA SER A 274 21.66 -15.26 -5.48
C SER A 274 21.29 -15.02 -4.02
N GLU A 275 22.21 -14.47 -3.27
CA GLU A 275 22.12 -14.14 -1.85
C GLU A 275 21.05 -13.08 -1.57
N TRP A 276 20.70 -12.28 -2.57
CA TRP A 276 19.70 -11.21 -2.46
C TRP A 276 18.26 -11.69 -2.65
N VAL A 277 18.12 -12.86 -3.27
CA VAL A 277 16.83 -13.47 -3.62
C VAL A 277 16.65 -14.81 -2.95
N GLU A 278 17.49 -15.16 -1.98
CA GLU A 278 17.44 -16.45 -1.28
C GLU A 278 16.10 -16.63 -0.57
N ASP A 279 15.67 -15.59 0.15
CA ASP A 279 14.45 -15.48 0.97
C ASP A 279 13.16 -15.22 0.17
N VAL A 280 13.23 -15.11 -1.16
CA VAL A 280 12.06 -14.88 -2.01
C VAL A 280 11.20 -16.15 -2.03
N ASP A 281 9.98 -16.03 -1.52
CA ASP A 281 9.01 -17.14 -1.38
C ASP A 281 7.79 -16.98 -2.31
N GLU A 282 7.75 -15.93 -3.13
CA GLU A 282 6.66 -15.59 -4.08
C GLU A 282 5.28 -15.42 -3.41
N TYR A 283 5.22 -15.35 -2.09
CA TYR A 283 4.00 -15.20 -1.31
C TYR A 283 4.05 -14.00 -0.38
N CYS A 284 5.04 -13.97 0.51
CA CYS A 284 5.32 -12.87 1.42
C CYS A 284 6.37 -11.92 0.83
N ILE A 285 7.39 -12.45 0.17
CA ILE A 285 8.50 -11.71 -0.40
C ILE A 285 8.49 -11.91 -1.91
N ARG A 286 8.32 -10.81 -2.65
CA ARG A 286 8.16 -10.81 -4.11
C ARG A 286 9.11 -9.84 -4.78
N LEU A 287 9.41 -10.11 -6.04
CA LEU A 287 10.29 -9.29 -6.87
C LEU A 287 9.48 -8.59 -7.96
N PHE A 288 9.77 -7.32 -8.18
CA PHE A 288 9.13 -6.53 -9.22
C PHE A 288 10.15 -5.76 -10.04
N ARG A 289 9.83 -5.57 -11.32
CA ARG A 289 10.50 -4.63 -12.21
C ARG A 289 9.47 -3.76 -12.90
N HIS A 290 9.82 -2.53 -13.24
CA HIS A 290 8.93 -1.68 -14.01
C HIS A 290 8.94 -2.11 -15.49
N SER A 291 7.76 -2.35 -16.07
CA SER A 291 7.62 -2.90 -17.43
C SER A 291 8.32 -2.06 -18.51
N SER A 292 8.26 -0.73 -18.41
CA SER A 292 8.91 0.18 -19.34
C SER A 292 10.37 0.50 -19.02
N GLY A 293 10.91 -0.01 -17.90
CA GLY A 293 12.28 0.26 -17.47
C GLY A 293 12.58 1.71 -17.07
N LEU A 294 11.53 2.52 -16.83
CA LEU A 294 11.67 3.94 -16.44
C LEU A 294 12.04 4.13 -14.97
N LEU A 295 11.57 3.24 -14.07
CA LEU A 295 11.95 3.26 -12.67
C LEU A 295 13.15 2.35 -12.41
N LYS A 296 14.26 2.96 -12.03
CA LYS A 296 15.55 2.35 -11.75
C LYS A 296 16.16 2.95 -10.48
N ALA A 297 17.15 2.26 -9.90
CA ALA A 297 17.89 2.73 -8.73
C ALA A 297 18.63 4.06 -8.96
N THR A 298 18.87 4.43 -10.23
CA THR A 298 19.48 5.68 -10.67
C THR A 298 18.48 6.71 -11.18
N SER A 299 17.17 6.42 -11.14
CA SER A 299 16.15 7.39 -11.52
C SER A 299 16.24 8.64 -10.64
N THR A 300 15.70 9.73 -11.15
CA THR A 300 15.59 11.03 -10.48
C THR A 300 14.14 11.34 -10.16
N ARG A 301 13.89 12.38 -9.37
CA ARG A 301 12.53 12.88 -9.10
C ARG A 301 11.73 13.15 -10.37
N SER A 302 12.38 13.73 -11.38
CA SER A 302 11.75 14.05 -12.66
C SER A 302 11.24 12.78 -13.35
N ASP A 303 12.00 11.68 -13.29
CA ASP A 303 11.63 10.43 -13.92
C ASP A 303 10.34 9.85 -13.33
N ILE A 304 10.11 10.03 -12.02
CA ILE A 304 8.89 9.57 -11.33
C ILE A 304 7.64 10.27 -11.83
N TYR A 305 7.74 11.56 -12.17
CA TYR A 305 6.63 12.31 -12.75
C TYR A 305 6.33 11.90 -14.19
N THR A 306 7.35 11.43 -14.92
CA THR A 306 7.21 10.96 -16.31
C THR A 306 6.89 9.47 -16.44
N CYS A 307 7.05 8.69 -15.35
CA CYS A 307 6.70 7.29 -15.34
C CYS A 307 5.22 7.13 -15.71
N ARG A 308 4.96 6.37 -16.78
CA ARG A 308 3.60 5.98 -17.15
C ARG A 308 3.13 4.89 -16.20
N TRP A 309 2.40 5.31 -15.19
CA TRP A 309 1.59 4.45 -14.36
C TRP A 309 0.37 4.04 -15.20
N ASN A 310 0.05 2.75 -15.31
CA ASN A 310 -1.11 2.31 -16.09
C ASN A 310 -2.37 2.91 -15.45
N LYS A 311 -3.03 3.83 -16.17
CA LYS A 311 -4.33 4.36 -15.75
C LYS A 311 -5.45 3.40 -16.14
#